data_AF-A0A0F4ZEF5-F1
#
_entry.id   AF-A0A0F4ZEF5-F1
#
_cell.length_a   1.000
_cell.length_b   1.000
_cell.length_c   1.000
_cell.angle_alpha   90.00
_cell.angle_beta   90.00
_cell.angle_gamma   90.00
#
_symmetry.space_group_name_H-M   'P 1'
#
loop_
_entity.id
_entity.type
_entity.pdbx_description
1 polymer ?
#
loop_
_entity_poly.entity_id
_entity_poly.type
_entity_poly.pdbx_seq_one_letter_code
_entity_poly.pdbx_strand_id
1 'polypeptide(L)'
;MRLFPSLLAAAASLTVASAGDSGSSTSEYHEQLNIRPLPQNGLLASFNFRAQQPVADILAQNFRLFPRSLGQILEYSGTKELHLRFALGRWDAQNWGARPWDGKKEGGTGVELWAWLDAETEQEASEKWRVLTNALSGLFCASLNFIDETRTTRPVLSFAPEGDHFVNGTGPNLKLLHGVLPHEVVCTENLTPFLKMLPCKGKAGIATLLDGHKLFDASWQSMAVDVRPVCRNGPDDCHLEVDQTIDMVLDIPRSKRPRANSSENPIPRPIPAEELKCDETKPYHRAGGDACYPIDNVLGQDWELSQVFGKAIRGTCPLAAPDAAPVCVTVPSSRTILIAGASSEIRIGDTQRCFTLNPGEDFNMQVPHLEQDGANGAEVSSYVAPSTPPLYVERSLTGYGQEHGGVQTLLTNPSATDTVEFVYMESLPWFMRVYVHSVDLRIQGSAGSQAHLIKEVHYRPALDRVRGSQLEIRMQVPPASTVVLTYSFEKAILRYTEYPPDANRGFDVAAAMVRVISPVQASLRTTSMLLYLPTPDFSMPYNVIIFTSTAVALVFGGMYNLLVRRMVAQEEAPAPFMRKKMAALKAVLARFKDKEETQWSRGGGGGKTTS
;
A
#
# COMPACT_ATOMS: atom_id res chain seq x y z
N MET A 1 32.12 81.02 -18.86
CA MET A 1 31.31 81.58 -19.96
C MET A 1 31.33 80.56 -21.08
N ARG A 2 30.19 79.88 -21.37
CA ARG A 2 29.73 79.29 -22.67
C ARG A 2 30.79 78.52 -23.51
N LEU A 3 30.68 77.26 -23.96
CA LEU A 3 29.56 76.41 -24.42
C LEU A 3 30.14 74.97 -24.68
N PHE A 4 29.33 73.93 -24.46
CA PHE A 4 29.44 72.59 -25.10
C PHE A 4 28.82 72.64 -26.52
N PRO A 5 28.81 71.59 -27.39
CA PRO A 5 29.64 70.38 -27.54
C PRO A 5 30.09 70.11 -29.01
N SER A 6 30.88 69.06 -29.27
CA SER A 6 30.90 68.36 -30.57
C SER A 6 31.27 66.90 -30.38
N LEU A 7 30.38 66.00 -30.81
CA LEU A 7 30.56 64.55 -30.86
C LEU A 7 31.68 64.15 -31.85
N LEU A 8 32.42 63.08 -31.52
CA LEU A 8 32.82 62.07 -32.50
C LEU A 8 33.15 60.75 -31.81
N ALA A 9 32.47 59.71 -32.26
CA ALA A 9 32.61 58.33 -31.81
C ALA A 9 33.89 57.69 -32.38
N ALA A 10 34.57 56.90 -31.55
CA ALA A 10 35.55 55.92 -32.00
C ALA A 10 35.36 54.64 -31.19
N ALA A 11 35.06 53.56 -31.92
CA ALA A 11 34.89 52.21 -31.41
C ALA A 11 36.24 51.64 -30.94
N ALA A 12 36.27 51.06 -29.75
CA ALA A 12 37.38 50.24 -29.27
C ALA A 12 36.83 48.86 -28.86
N SER A 13 37.22 47.85 -29.64
CA SER A 13 36.94 46.44 -29.43
C SER A 13 37.61 45.95 -28.14
N LEU A 14 36.83 45.36 -27.23
CA LEU A 14 37.32 44.56 -26.10
C LEU A 14 36.88 43.12 -26.31
N THR A 15 37.83 42.28 -26.68
CA THR A 15 37.70 40.82 -26.79
C THR A 15 37.62 40.23 -25.38
N VAL A 16 36.43 39.79 -24.98
CA VAL A 16 36.26 38.91 -23.82
C VAL A 16 36.55 37.48 -24.27
N ALA A 17 37.63 36.90 -23.77
CA ALA A 17 37.92 35.48 -23.95
C ALA A 17 36.90 34.66 -23.14
N SER A 18 35.94 34.05 -23.83
CA SER A 18 35.08 33.01 -23.27
C SER A 18 35.87 31.71 -23.22
N ALA A 19 36.44 31.39 -22.05
CA ALA A 19 36.81 30.01 -21.75
C ALA A 19 35.50 29.22 -21.62
N GLY A 20 35.14 28.51 -22.69
CA GLY A 20 34.07 27.53 -22.68
C GLY A 20 34.50 26.36 -21.83
N ASP A 21 34.05 26.34 -20.57
CA ASP A 21 34.03 25.12 -19.79
C ASP A 21 32.79 24.35 -20.21
N SER A 22 32.97 23.39 -21.12
CA SER A 22 31.97 22.39 -21.46
C SER A 22 31.89 21.38 -20.32
N GLY A 23 31.41 21.84 -19.17
CA GLY A 23 30.93 20.96 -18.11
C GLY A 23 29.63 20.34 -18.59
N SER A 24 29.64 19.03 -18.83
CA SER A 24 28.42 18.23 -18.94
C SER A 24 27.60 18.44 -17.67
N SER A 25 26.62 19.35 -17.72
CA SER A 25 25.70 19.59 -16.61
C SER A 25 24.81 18.35 -16.49
N THR A 26 25.21 17.39 -15.67
CA THR A 26 24.31 16.30 -15.31
C THR A 26 23.04 16.91 -14.74
N SER A 27 21.93 16.73 -15.42
CA SER A 27 20.64 17.30 -15.03
C SER A 27 20.29 16.97 -13.58
N GLU A 28 19.89 17.98 -12.81
CA GLU A 28 19.58 17.85 -11.39
C GLU A 28 18.21 17.18 -11.13
N TYR A 29 17.35 17.09 -12.14
CA TYR A 29 16.05 16.41 -12.08
C TYR A 29 15.77 15.56 -13.33
N HIS A 30 15.27 14.36 -13.12
CA HIS A 30 14.94 13.38 -14.15
C HIS A 30 13.57 12.75 -13.86
N GLU A 31 12.76 12.56 -14.91
CA GLU A 31 11.49 11.87 -14.85
C GLU A 31 11.41 10.84 -15.97
N GLN A 32 10.99 9.61 -15.64
CA GLN A 32 10.88 8.51 -16.59
C GLN A 32 9.63 7.66 -16.30
N LEU A 33 8.88 7.33 -17.35
CA LEU A 33 7.75 6.43 -17.35
C LEU A 33 8.07 5.25 -18.25
N ASN A 34 8.19 4.05 -17.67
CA ASN A 34 8.35 2.80 -18.39
C ASN A 34 7.01 2.06 -18.43
N ILE A 35 6.48 1.84 -19.63
CA ILE A 35 5.23 1.12 -19.87
C ILE A 35 5.53 -0.24 -20.50
N ARG A 36 4.96 -1.30 -19.95
CA ARG A 36 5.12 -2.65 -20.46
C ARG A 36 3.80 -3.41 -20.41
N PRO A 37 3.25 -3.82 -21.57
CA PRO A 37 2.16 -4.78 -21.61
C PRO A 37 2.60 -6.11 -20.99
N LEU A 38 1.77 -6.66 -20.12
CA LEU A 38 1.92 -7.94 -19.44
C LEU A 38 0.87 -8.94 -19.95
N PRO A 39 1.04 -10.24 -19.69
CA PRO A 39 -0.02 -11.23 -19.90
C PRO A 39 -1.32 -10.88 -19.15
N GLN A 40 -2.45 -11.48 -19.55
CA GLN A 40 -3.75 -11.32 -18.86
C GLN A 40 -4.28 -9.88 -18.84
N ASN A 41 -4.12 -9.17 -19.96
CA ASN A 41 -4.55 -7.78 -20.16
C ASN A 41 -3.92 -6.79 -19.17
N GLY A 42 -2.82 -7.18 -18.51
CA GLY A 42 -2.09 -6.32 -17.59
C GLY A 42 -1.24 -5.28 -18.33
N LEU A 43 -1.12 -4.10 -17.73
CA LEU A 43 -0.21 -3.05 -18.16
C LEU A 43 0.60 -2.58 -16.95
N LEU A 44 1.90 -2.89 -16.96
CA LEU A 44 2.83 -2.32 -16.00
C LEU A 44 3.15 -0.89 -16.39
N ALA A 45 2.93 0.03 -15.47
CA ALA A 45 3.40 1.41 -15.56
C ALA A 45 4.33 1.69 -14.38
N SER A 46 5.58 2.00 -14.69
CA SER A 46 6.64 2.26 -13.73
C SER A 46 7.11 3.71 -13.88
N PHE A 47 6.81 4.52 -12.88
CA PHE A 47 7.18 5.93 -12.81
C PHE A 47 8.42 6.08 -11.93
N ASN A 48 9.43 6.79 -12.42
CA ASN A 48 10.64 7.14 -11.69
C ASN A 48 10.84 8.66 -11.73
N PHE A 49 11.05 9.25 -10.55
CA PHE A 49 11.37 10.65 -10.39
C PHE A 49 12.60 10.78 -9.53
N ARG A 50 13.68 11.35 -10.08
CA ARG A 50 14.95 11.51 -9.39
C ARG A 50 15.33 12.96 -9.33
N ALA A 51 15.58 13.47 -8.13
CA ALA A 51 16.11 14.81 -7.90
C ALA A 51 17.38 14.72 -7.07
N GLN A 52 18.38 15.54 -7.40
CA GLN A 52 19.63 15.64 -6.67
C GLN A 52 19.93 17.10 -6.32
N GLN A 53 20.51 17.33 -5.14
CA GLN A 53 20.92 18.67 -4.72
C GLN A 53 22.16 18.59 -3.81
N PRO A 54 23.12 19.54 -3.89
CA PRO A 54 24.27 19.56 -2.99
C PRO A 54 23.87 19.53 -1.51
N VAL A 55 24.58 18.72 -0.71
CA VAL A 55 24.34 18.63 0.74
C VAL A 55 24.58 19.98 1.43
N ALA A 56 25.57 20.75 0.99
CA ALA A 56 25.87 22.09 1.51
C ALA A 56 24.68 23.05 1.42
N ASP A 57 23.94 23.02 0.30
CA ASP A 57 22.76 23.86 0.11
C ASP A 57 21.62 23.47 1.06
N ILE A 58 21.43 22.17 1.27
CA ILE A 58 20.41 21.64 2.18
C ILE A 58 20.71 22.06 3.62
N LEU A 59 21.98 21.96 4.05
CA LEU A 59 22.41 22.43 5.37
C LEU A 59 22.26 23.95 5.53
N ALA A 60 22.45 24.71 4.45
CA ALA A 60 22.16 26.14 4.40
C ALA A 60 20.65 26.47 4.30
N GLN A 61 19.76 25.48 4.37
CA GLN A 61 18.30 25.59 4.24
C GLN A 61 17.84 26.14 2.86
N ASN A 62 18.67 25.99 1.83
CA ASN A 62 18.34 26.35 0.46
C ASN A 62 17.74 25.13 -0.25
N PHE A 63 16.43 25.11 -0.47
CA PHE A 63 15.73 24.00 -1.15
C PHE A 63 15.24 24.43 -2.53
N ARG A 64 15.71 23.76 -3.58
CA ARG A 64 15.31 24.00 -4.97
C ARG A 64 14.53 22.81 -5.53
N LEU A 65 15.16 21.64 -5.59
CA LEU A 65 14.58 20.42 -6.15
C LEU A 65 14.29 19.38 -5.06
N PHE A 66 15.10 19.37 -4.01
CA PHE A 66 14.88 18.50 -2.86
C PHE A 66 13.71 19.04 -2.01
N PRO A 67 12.73 18.20 -1.62
CA PRO A 67 11.57 18.65 -0.86
C PRO A 67 11.96 19.09 0.56
N ARG A 68 11.74 20.37 0.87
CA ARG A 68 12.03 20.98 2.19
C ARG A 68 11.47 20.18 3.36
N SER A 69 10.23 19.72 3.26
CA SER A 69 9.57 18.96 4.34
C SER A 69 10.33 17.68 4.68
N LEU A 70 10.89 17.00 3.67
CA LEU A 70 11.68 15.80 3.90
C LEU A 70 13.07 16.14 4.45
N GLY A 71 13.71 17.20 3.92
CA GLY A 71 15.06 17.60 4.33
C GLY A 71 15.11 17.98 5.81
N GLN A 72 14.12 18.74 6.29
CA GLN A 72 14.00 19.12 7.69
C GLN A 72 13.75 17.92 8.61
N ILE A 73 12.97 16.92 8.17
CA ILE A 73 12.75 15.69 8.93
C ILE A 73 14.06 14.93 9.08
N LEU A 74 14.79 14.71 7.98
CA LEU A 74 16.04 13.96 7.96
C LEU A 74 17.11 14.61 8.83
N GLU A 75 17.24 15.95 8.75
CA GLU A 75 18.15 16.72 9.58
C GLU A 75 17.81 16.59 11.07
N TYR A 76 16.54 16.77 11.44
CA TYR A 76 16.10 16.72 12.84
C TYR A 76 16.19 15.31 13.45
N SER A 77 15.95 14.26 12.67
CA SER A 77 16.10 12.88 13.12
C SER A 77 17.53 12.34 13.01
N GLY A 78 18.47 13.10 12.43
CA GLY A 78 19.83 12.62 12.17
C GLY A 78 19.88 11.43 11.19
N THR A 79 18.94 11.37 10.25
CA THR A 79 18.85 10.29 9.26
C THR A 79 19.76 10.60 8.07
N LYS A 80 20.71 9.71 7.79
CA LYS A 80 21.63 9.85 6.65
C LYS A 80 21.10 9.17 5.39
N GLU A 81 20.34 8.10 5.55
CA GLU A 81 19.72 7.35 4.46
C GLU A 81 18.34 6.85 4.90
N LEU A 82 17.34 7.00 4.03
CA LEU A 82 15.93 6.72 4.32
C LEU A 82 15.31 5.95 3.17
N HIS A 83 14.55 4.91 3.50
CA HIS A 83 13.78 4.15 2.54
C HIS A 83 12.40 3.85 3.09
N LEU A 84 11.39 4.28 2.35
CA LEU A 84 9.98 4.09 2.70
C LEU A 84 9.27 3.40 1.54
N ARG A 85 8.44 2.41 1.85
CA ARG A 85 7.68 1.63 0.88
C ARG A 85 6.22 1.53 1.30
N PHE A 86 5.31 1.76 0.36
CA PHE A 86 3.89 1.45 0.48
C PHE A 86 3.56 0.45 -0.61
N ALA A 87 3.06 -0.73 -0.25
CA ALA A 87 2.70 -1.73 -1.26
C ALA A 87 1.34 -2.36 -0.97
N LEU A 88 0.60 -2.64 -2.03
CA LEU A 88 -0.69 -3.31 -1.97
C LEU A 88 -0.85 -4.26 -3.16
N GLY A 89 -1.47 -5.42 -2.89
CA GLY A 89 -1.67 -6.47 -3.89
C GLY A 89 -0.56 -7.51 -3.87
N ARG A 90 -0.60 -8.42 -4.85
CA ARG A 90 0.36 -9.52 -5.01
C ARG A 90 0.99 -9.45 -6.38
N TRP A 91 2.31 -9.45 -6.43
CA TRP A 91 3.04 -9.65 -7.68
C TRP A 91 2.94 -11.12 -8.12
N ASP A 92 2.41 -11.36 -9.31
CA ASP A 92 2.36 -12.69 -9.93
C ASP A 92 3.69 -12.96 -10.65
N ALA A 93 4.68 -13.50 -9.92
CA ALA A 93 5.99 -13.79 -10.47
C ALA A 93 5.96 -14.89 -11.56
N GLN A 94 4.95 -15.76 -11.56
CA GLN A 94 4.81 -16.82 -12.56
C GLN A 94 4.42 -16.24 -13.92
N ASN A 95 3.46 -15.32 -13.95
CA ASN A 95 2.96 -14.73 -15.21
C ASN A 95 3.68 -13.43 -15.60
N TRP A 96 4.07 -12.59 -14.64
CA TRP A 96 4.73 -11.30 -14.91
C TRP A 96 6.25 -11.37 -14.84
N GLY A 97 6.80 -12.49 -14.36
CA GLY A 97 8.23 -12.75 -14.24
C GLY A 97 8.93 -11.90 -13.18
N ALA A 98 10.14 -11.45 -13.49
CA ALA A 98 10.98 -10.66 -12.61
C ALA A 98 10.30 -9.32 -12.24
N ARG A 99 10.50 -8.92 -10.99
CA ARG A 99 9.92 -7.70 -10.42
C ARG A 99 10.57 -6.45 -11.02
N PRO A 100 9.86 -5.32 -11.10
CA PRO A 100 10.47 -4.02 -11.44
C PRO A 100 11.63 -3.71 -10.48
N TRP A 101 12.70 -3.10 -11.00
CA TRP A 101 13.87 -2.69 -10.21
C TRP A 101 14.52 -3.83 -9.40
N ASP A 102 14.42 -5.07 -9.89
CA ASP A 102 14.83 -6.28 -9.18
C ASP A 102 14.22 -6.39 -7.76
N GLY A 103 13.05 -5.76 -7.56
CA GLY A 103 12.31 -5.68 -6.30
C GLY A 103 12.96 -4.84 -5.20
N LYS A 104 13.98 -4.03 -5.51
CA LYS A 104 14.60 -3.09 -4.52
C LYS A 104 13.68 -1.93 -4.14
N LYS A 105 12.78 -1.54 -5.04
CA LYS A 105 11.81 -0.44 -4.87
C LYS A 105 10.44 -0.91 -4.39
N GLU A 106 10.25 -2.20 -4.16
CA GLU A 106 9.01 -2.76 -3.63
C GLU A 106 9.15 -3.06 -2.14
N GLY A 107 8.07 -2.90 -1.37
CA GLY A 107 7.99 -3.33 0.03
C GLY A 107 7.08 -4.53 0.24
N GLY A 108 7.02 -5.03 1.47
CA GLY A 108 5.93 -5.92 1.90
C GLY A 108 4.57 -5.23 1.82
N THR A 109 3.48 -6.00 1.81
CA THR A 109 2.12 -5.46 1.89
C THR A 109 1.97 -4.54 3.11
N GLY A 110 1.31 -3.40 2.94
CA GLY A 110 1.23 -2.34 3.94
C GLY A 110 2.39 -1.37 3.81
N VAL A 111 3.07 -1.07 4.92
CA VAL A 111 4.20 -0.14 4.94
C VAL A 111 5.46 -0.78 5.52
N GLU A 112 6.58 -0.57 4.83
CA GLU A 112 7.92 -0.97 5.24
C GLU A 112 8.82 0.27 5.25
N LEU A 113 9.60 0.45 6.32
CA LEU A 113 10.48 1.59 6.54
C LEU A 113 11.82 1.10 7.08
N TRP A 114 12.92 1.56 6.50
CA TRP A 114 14.24 1.42 7.11
C TRP A 114 15.07 2.69 6.92
N ALA A 115 15.96 2.93 7.87
CA ALA A 115 16.80 4.11 7.86
C ALA A 115 18.14 3.84 8.53
N TRP A 116 19.18 4.53 8.03
CA TRP A 116 20.49 4.60 8.64
C TRP A 116 20.60 5.91 9.42
N LEU A 117 20.62 5.80 10.75
CA LEU A 117 20.68 6.93 11.65
C LEU A 117 22.09 7.14 12.15
N ASP A 118 22.54 8.38 12.20
CA ASP A 118 23.79 8.77 12.83
C ASP A 118 23.59 8.88 14.34
N ALA A 119 24.09 7.90 15.11
CA ALA A 119 23.89 7.80 16.55
C ALA A 119 24.99 6.97 17.23
N GLU A 120 25.60 7.50 18.29
CA GLU A 120 26.70 6.84 19.01
C GLU A 120 26.23 5.57 19.73
N THR A 121 25.02 5.64 20.30
CA THR A 121 24.44 4.56 21.11
C THR A 121 23.16 4.01 20.51
N GLU A 122 22.81 2.78 20.91
CA GLU A 122 21.55 2.17 20.49
C GLU A 122 20.31 2.87 21.08
N GLN A 123 20.41 3.48 22.27
CA GLN A 123 19.31 4.25 22.85
C GLN A 123 19.04 5.53 22.07
N GLU A 124 20.11 6.28 21.76
CA GLU A 124 20.00 7.50 20.94
C GLU A 124 19.39 7.20 19.57
N ALA A 125 19.80 6.09 18.94
CA ALA A 125 19.23 5.65 17.68
C ALA A 125 17.73 5.33 17.78
N SER A 126 17.28 4.70 18.87
CA SER A 126 15.84 4.45 19.11
C SER A 126 15.04 5.73 19.33
N GLU A 127 15.61 6.74 20.00
CA GLU A 127 14.95 8.04 20.18
C GLU A 127 14.80 8.80 18.85
N LYS A 128 15.88 8.85 18.06
CA LYS A 128 15.90 9.43 16.71
C LYS A 128 14.94 8.69 15.77
N TRP A 129 14.87 7.37 15.86
CA TRP A 129 13.91 6.55 15.12
C TRP A 129 12.46 6.91 15.45
N ARG A 130 12.13 7.07 16.74
CA ARG A 130 10.79 7.50 17.16
C ARG A 130 10.44 8.89 16.63
N VAL A 131 11.40 9.81 16.60
CA VAL A 131 11.19 11.14 16.01
C VAL A 131 10.89 11.02 14.51
N LEU A 132 11.69 10.22 13.78
CA LEU A 132 11.51 9.97 12.35
C LEU A 132 10.13 9.37 12.04
N THR A 133 9.73 8.29 12.73
CA THR A 133 8.45 7.61 12.46
C THR A 133 7.25 8.50 12.73
N ASN A 134 7.28 9.31 13.79
CA ASN A 134 6.23 10.29 14.07
C ASN A 134 6.16 11.42 13.02
N ALA A 135 7.31 11.93 12.57
CA ALA A 135 7.35 12.99 11.57
C ALA A 135 6.86 12.50 10.20
N LEU A 136 7.30 11.30 9.77
CA LEU A 136 6.85 10.69 8.52
C LEU A 136 5.37 10.30 8.56
N SER A 137 4.86 9.87 9.73
CA SER A 137 3.43 9.60 9.94
C SER A 137 2.59 10.82 9.56
N GLY A 138 2.98 12.00 10.04
CA GLY A 138 2.32 13.26 9.70
C GLY A 138 2.49 13.67 8.24
N LEU A 139 3.67 13.45 7.65
CA LEU A 139 3.93 13.82 6.25
C LEU A 139 3.11 12.98 5.26
N PHE A 140 3.04 11.67 5.47
CA PHE A 140 2.38 10.74 4.55
C PHE A 140 0.92 10.44 4.92
N CYS A 141 0.41 10.99 6.03
CA CYS A 141 -0.91 10.64 6.58
C CYS A 141 -1.07 9.13 6.80
N ALA A 142 -0.01 8.50 7.32
CA ALA A 142 0.06 7.06 7.54
C ALA A 142 0.33 6.76 9.01
N SER A 143 -0.03 5.58 9.49
CA SER A 143 0.08 5.22 10.91
C SER A 143 1.48 4.77 11.34
N LEU A 144 2.53 5.35 10.74
CA LEU A 144 3.95 5.02 10.98
C LEU A 144 4.36 5.21 12.45
N ASN A 145 3.66 6.06 13.19
CA ASN A 145 3.83 6.24 14.63
C ASN A 145 3.55 4.97 15.45
N PHE A 146 2.84 3.97 14.90
CA PHE A 146 2.68 2.64 15.51
C PHE A 146 3.85 1.70 15.26
N ILE A 147 4.92 2.13 14.58
CA ILE A 147 6.19 1.42 14.56
C ILE A 147 6.89 1.69 15.90
N ASP A 148 6.56 0.85 16.88
CA ASP A 148 7.16 0.85 18.21
C ASP A 148 8.35 -0.13 18.31
N GLU A 149 8.91 -0.28 19.51
CA GLU A 149 10.00 -1.23 19.75
C GLU A 149 9.60 -2.70 19.50
N THR A 150 8.31 -3.02 19.59
CA THR A 150 7.81 -4.38 19.33
C THR A 150 7.83 -4.73 17.85
N ARG A 151 7.74 -3.72 16.98
CA ARG A 151 7.74 -3.84 15.51
C ARG A 151 9.03 -3.35 14.86
N THR A 152 10.00 -2.88 15.65
CA THR A 152 11.30 -2.42 15.16
C THR A 152 12.33 -3.53 15.28
N THR A 153 12.97 -3.86 14.17
CA THR A 153 14.09 -4.82 14.09
C THR A 153 15.39 -4.11 13.72
N ARG A 154 16.51 -4.79 13.92
CA ARG A 154 17.86 -4.27 13.59
C ARG A 154 18.59 -5.32 12.76
N PRO A 155 18.28 -5.41 11.46
CA PRO A 155 18.88 -6.38 10.53
C PRO A 155 20.39 -6.27 10.48
N VAL A 156 21.08 -7.39 10.26
CA VAL A 156 22.54 -7.43 10.17
C VAL A 156 23.00 -7.82 8.75
N LEU A 157 22.30 -8.74 8.09
CA LEU A 157 22.72 -9.30 6.80
C LEU A 157 21.83 -8.83 5.62
N SER A 158 20.59 -8.46 5.92
CA SER A 158 19.53 -8.27 4.93
C SER A 158 19.52 -6.90 4.27
N PHE A 159 20.22 -5.92 4.83
CA PHE A 159 20.32 -4.57 4.28
C PHE A 159 21.77 -4.12 4.27
N ALA A 160 22.13 -3.35 3.26
CA ALA A 160 23.40 -2.65 3.18
C ALA A 160 23.11 -1.19 2.79
N PRO A 161 23.93 -0.22 3.23
CA PRO A 161 23.77 1.16 2.80
C PRO A 161 23.86 1.25 1.27
N GLU A 162 22.93 1.96 0.65
CA GLU A 162 22.95 2.22 -0.80
C GLU A 162 23.74 3.48 -1.16
N GLY A 163 23.86 4.43 -0.24
CA GLY A 163 24.56 5.69 -0.45
C GLY A 163 26.06 5.67 -0.13
N ASP A 164 26.75 6.73 -0.56
CA ASP A 164 28.16 6.96 -0.27
C ASP A 164 28.34 7.59 1.11
N HIS A 165 28.61 6.75 2.11
CA HIS A 165 28.90 7.20 3.47
C HIS A 165 30.43 7.20 3.70
N PHE A 166 31.09 8.36 3.50
CA PHE A 166 32.55 8.48 3.64
C PHE A 166 33.02 8.26 5.08
N VAL A 167 34.20 7.64 5.19
CA VAL A 167 34.82 7.23 6.45
C VAL A 167 36.14 7.97 6.62
N ASN A 168 36.21 8.90 7.58
CA ASN A 168 37.48 9.46 8.05
C ASN A 168 37.86 8.81 9.40
N GLY A 169 38.44 7.60 9.35
CA GLY A 169 39.20 6.98 10.46
C GLY A 169 38.41 6.42 11.66
N THR A 170 37.25 6.97 12.00
CA THR A 170 36.25 6.37 12.89
C THR A 170 34.95 6.33 12.10
N GLY A 171 34.43 5.13 11.82
CA GLY A 171 33.24 4.97 10.98
C GLY A 171 32.10 5.90 11.44
N PRO A 172 31.25 6.41 10.53
CA PRO A 172 30.04 7.09 10.96
C PRO A 172 29.28 6.11 11.85
N ASN A 173 28.78 6.57 12.99
CA ASN A 173 28.07 5.73 13.95
C ASN A 173 26.66 5.41 13.40
N LEU A 174 26.60 4.79 12.22
CA LEU A 174 25.37 4.46 11.54
C LEU A 174 24.73 3.25 12.20
N LYS A 175 23.50 3.43 12.65
CA LYS A 175 22.65 2.37 13.18
C LYS A 175 21.48 2.17 12.24
N LEU A 176 21.33 0.94 11.75
CA LEU A 176 20.17 0.54 10.95
C LEU A 176 18.99 0.21 11.86
N LEU A 177 17.84 0.82 11.57
CA LEU A 177 16.56 0.39 12.11
C LEU A 177 15.59 0.13 10.97
N HIS A 178 14.77 -0.90 11.15
CA HIS A 178 13.78 -1.35 10.18
C HIS A 178 12.46 -1.62 10.91
N GLY A 179 11.35 -1.24 10.31
CA GLY A 179 10.01 -1.44 10.87
C GLY A 179 8.98 -1.69 9.79
N VAL A 180 7.96 -2.50 10.12
CA VAL A 180 6.92 -2.91 9.18
C VAL A 180 5.55 -2.81 9.83
N LEU A 181 4.57 -2.33 9.07
CA LEU A 181 3.15 -2.29 9.41
C LEU A 181 2.36 -3.02 8.32
N PRO A 182 2.18 -4.36 8.45
CA PRO A 182 1.49 -5.14 7.42
C PRO A 182 -0.02 -4.84 7.33
N HIS A 183 -0.59 -4.22 8.36
CA HIS A 183 -2.00 -3.81 8.42
C HIS A 183 -2.23 -2.38 7.89
N GLU A 184 -1.18 -1.61 7.60
CA GLU A 184 -1.39 -0.23 7.15
C GLU A 184 -2.12 -0.22 5.81
N VAL A 185 -3.30 0.41 5.77
CA VAL A 185 -4.08 0.53 4.55
C VAL A 185 -3.48 1.65 3.73
N VAL A 186 -3.01 1.34 2.52
CA VAL A 186 -2.52 2.37 1.60
C VAL A 186 -3.73 3.07 0.98
N CYS A 187 -3.82 4.38 1.20
CA CYS A 187 -4.97 5.22 0.83
C CYS A 187 -4.59 6.27 -0.22
N THR A 188 -5.59 6.84 -0.89
CA THR A 188 -5.42 7.91 -1.90
C THR A 188 -4.69 9.14 -1.36
N GLU A 189 -4.81 9.36 -0.06
CA GLU A 189 -4.20 10.43 0.71
C GLU A 189 -2.69 10.31 0.77
N ASN A 190 -2.12 9.09 0.67
CA ASN A 190 -0.68 8.88 0.65
C ASN A 190 -0.05 9.38 -0.66
N LEU A 191 -0.77 9.36 -1.79
CA LEU A 191 -0.28 9.86 -3.08
C LEU A 191 -0.09 11.38 -3.11
N THR A 192 -0.91 12.11 -2.35
CA THR A 192 -0.87 13.58 -2.36
C THR A 192 0.48 14.14 -1.86
N PRO A 193 1.05 13.67 -0.73
CA PRO A 193 2.41 13.99 -0.30
C PRO A 193 3.48 13.64 -1.35
N PHE A 194 3.40 12.47 -1.99
CA PHE A 194 4.31 12.07 -3.06
C PHE A 194 4.35 13.12 -4.18
N LEU A 195 3.18 13.49 -4.71
CA LEU A 195 3.06 14.51 -5.74
C LEU A 195 3.50 15.89 -5.26
N LYS A 196 3.28 16.25 -3.99
CA LYS A 196 3.71 17.56 -3.46
C LYS A 196 5.22 17.71 -3.38
N MET A 197 5.96 16.61 -3.25
CA MET A 197 7.43 16.61 -3.20
C MET A 197 8.09 16.75 -4.58
N LEU A 198 7.37 16.43 -5.66
CA LEU A 198 7.88 16.57 -7.02
C LEU A 198 7.98 18.06 -7.43
N PRO A 199 9.05 18.47 -8.14
CA PRO A 199 9.22 19.87 -8.58
C PRO A 199 8.04 20.41 -9.42
N CYS A 200 7.58 19.63 -10.39
CA CYS A 200 6.42 19.96 -11.23
C CYS A 200 5.07 19.49 -10.65
N LYS A 201 5.10 18.91 -9.44
CA LYS A 201 3.94 18.30 -8.77
C LYS A 201 3.23 17.31 -9.69
N GLY A 202 1.90 17.36 -9.77
CA GLY A 202 1.10 16.63 -10.76
C GLY A 202 0.56 17.53 -11.87
N LYS A 203 1.25 18.63 -12.23
CA LYS A 203 0.74 19.64 -13.19
C LYS A 203 1.31 19.52 -14.61
N ALA A 204 2.54 19.03 -14.75
CA ALA A 204 3.24 18.88 -16.01
C ALA A 204 4.11 17.60 -15.98
N GLY A 205 4.51 17.12 -17.15
CA GLY A 205 5.30 15.90 -17.28
C GLY A 205 4.52 14.63 -16.96
N ILE A 206 5.22 13.52 -16.80
CA ILE A 206 4.60 12.19 -16.61
C ILE A 206 3.74 12.09 -15.34
N ALA A 207 3.98 12.94 -14.35
CA ALA A 207 3.24 12.98 -13.09
C ALA A 207 1.75 13.36 -13.27
N THR A 208 1.35 13.89 -14.44
CA THR A 208 -0.06 14.22 -14.72
C THR A 208 -0.96 12.99 -14.89
N LEU A 209 -0.36 11.83 -15.18
CA LEU A 209 -1.08 10.55 -15.28
C LEU A 209 -1.44 9.97 -13.91
N LEU A 210 -0.76 10.39 -12.84
CA LEU A 210 -0.97 9.88 -11.50
C LEU A 210 -2.32 10.37 -10.95
N ASP A 211 -3.25 9.43 -10.80
CA ASP A 211 -4.60 9.65 -10.29
C ASP A 211 -4.86 8.61 -9.19
N GLY A 212 -5.30 9.07 -8.01
CA GLY A 212 -5.51 8.19 -6.86
C GLY A 212 -6.47 7.05 -7.19
N HIS A 213 -7.58 7.31 -7.89
CA HIS A 213 -8.51 6.24 -8.21
C HIS A 213 -7.91 5.19 -9.15
N LYS A 214 -7.04 5.57 -10.09
CA LYS A 214 -6.40 4.61 -11.00
C LYS A 214 -5.32 3.79 -10.30
N LEU A 215 -4.50 4.44 -9.48
CA LEU A 215 -3.45 3.80 -8.71
C LEU A 215 -4.03 2.75 -7.75
N PHE A 216 -5.04 3.12 -6.96
CA PHE A 216 -5.62 2.23 -5.95
C PHE A 216 -6.64 1.21 -6.49
N ASP A 217 -7.03 1.32 -7.77
CA ASP A 217 -7.83 0.31 -8.49
C ASP A 217 -6.94 -0.74 -9.21
N ALA A 218 -5.62 -0.51 -9.24
CA ALA A 218 -4.65 -1.42 -9.83
C ALA A 218 -4.61 -2.79 -9.12
N SER A 219 -4.27 -3.84 -9.86
CA SER A 219 -4.16 -5.20 -9.32
C SER A 219 -2.97 -5.36 -8.36
N TRP A 220 -1.91 -4.59 -8.60
CA TRP A 220 -0.75 -4.46 -7.73
C TRP A 220 -0.20 -3.04 -7.85
N GLN A 221 0.29 -2.51 -6.74
CA GLN A 221 0.90 -1.19 -6.68
C GLN A 221 2.01 -1.13 -5.62
N SER A 222 3.03 -0.33 -5.92
CA SER A 222 4.12 0.00 -5.01
C SER A 222 4.49 1.47 -5.14
N MET A 223 4.61 2.18 -4.03
CA MET A 223 5.17 3.53 -3.97
C MET A 223 6.40 3.53 -3.08
N ALA A 224 7.49 4.13 -3.53
CA ALA A 224 8.75 4.16 -2.80
C ALA A 224 9.34 5.57 -2.76
N VAL A 225 9.90 5.93 -1.60
CA VAL A 225 10.77 7.09 -1.45
C VAL A 225 12.10 6.60 -0.92
N ASP A 226 13.16 6.89 -1.65
CA ASP A 226 14.53 6.65 -1.27
C ASP A 226 15.28 7.96 -1.16
N VAL A 227 16.02 8.13 -0.08
CA VAL A 227 16.94 9.24 0.10
C VAL A 227 18.31 8.69 0.46
N ARG A 228 19.31 9.03 -0.34
CA ARG A 228 20.69 8.58 -0.13
C ARG A 228 21.70 9.66 -0.54
N PRO A 229 22.86 9.73 0.14
CA PRO A 229 23.97 10.55 -0.32
C PRO A 229 24.64 9.87 -1.53
N VAL A 230 24.99 10.66 -2.54
CA VAL A 230 25.76 10.24 -3.71
C VAL A 230 26.88 11.24 -3.90
N CYS A 231 28.13 10.80 -3.87
CA CYS A 231 29.27 11.70 -3.96
C CYS A 231 30.23 11.27 -5.05
N ARG A 232 30.53 12.17 -5.99
CA ARG A 232 31.26 11.82 -7.21
C ARG A 232 32.76 11.97 -7.07
N ASN A 233 33.22 13.00 -6.35
CA ASN A 233 34.63 13.38 -6.27
C ASN A 233 35.14 13.48 -4.83
N GLY A 234 34.59 12.68 -3.91
CA GLY A 234 34.97 12.64 -2.50
C GLY A 234 33.94 13.28 -1.57
N PRO A 235 34.27 13.45 -0.27
CA PRO A 235 33.31 13.85 0.76
C PRO A 235 32.79 15.30 0.63
N ASP A 236 33.54 16.17 -0.06
CA ASP A 236 33.18 17.57 -0.23
C ASP A 236 32.22 17.81 -1.42
N ASP A 237 32.12 16.84 -2.34
CA ASP A 237 31.26 16.87 -3.53
C ASP A 237 30.14 15.83 -3.41
N CYS A 238 29.37 15.98 -2.32
CA CYS A 238 28.25 15.12 -1.99
C CYS A 238 26.91 15.79 -2.31
N HIS A 239 26.07 15.07 -3.05
CA HIS A 239 24.69 15.43 -3.33
C HIS A 239 23.75 14.51 -2.56
N LEU A 240 22.64 15.05 -2.06
CA LEU A 240 21.54 14.25 -1.55
C LEU A 240 20.58 13.96 -2.69
N GLU A 241 20.43 12.68 -3.02
CA GLU A 241 19.49 12.20 -4.03
C GLU A 241 18.19 11.76 -3.37
N VAL A 242 17.05 12.23 -3.90
CA VAL A 242 15.73 11.67 -3.63
C VAL A 242 15.21 10.98 -4.88
N ASP A 243 14.88 9.70 -4.74
CA ASP A 243 14.35 8.85 -5.79
C ASP A 243 12.95 8.39 -5.37
N GLN A 244 11.93 8.84 -6.10
CA GLN A 244 10.54 8.51 -5.86
C GLN A 244 10.05 7.61 -6.99
N THR A 245 9.59 6.40 -6.66
CA THR A 245 9.03 5.48 -7.66
C THR A 245 7.59 5.14 -7.35
N ILE A 246 6.80 4.97 -8.42
CA ILE A 246 5.44 4.47 -8.35
C ILE A 246 5.32 3.41 -9.44
N ASP A 247 5.13 2.16 -9.04
CA ASP A 247 4.91 1.04 -9.94
C ASP A 247 3.48 0.55 -9.77
N MET A 248 2.76 0.32 -10.86
CA MET A 248 1.39 -0.21 -10.82
C MET A 248 1.11 -1.14 -11.99
N VAL A 249 0.31 -2.17 -11.74
CA VAL A 249 -0.21 -3.09 -12.77
C VAL A 249 -1.70 -2.85 -12.94
N LEU A 250 -2.04 -2.23 -14.07
CA LEU A 250 -3.41 -1.90 -14.44
C LEU A 250 -4.02 -2.99 -15.31
N ASP A 251 -5.27 -3.36 -15.05
CA ASP A 251 -6.06 -4.16 -16.00
C ASP A 251 -6.61 -3.21 -17.06
N ILE A 252 -6.26 -3.45 -18.33
CA ILE A 252 -6.61 -2.55 -19.45
C ILE A 252 -8.14 -2.43 -19.62
N PRO A 253 -8.92 -3.53 -19.79
CA PRO A 253 -10.39 -3.46 -19.86
C PRO A 253 -11.04 -2.73 -18.68
N ARG A 254 -10.60 -3.01 -17.45
CA ARG A 254 -11.12 -2.35 -16.23
C ARG A 254 -10.80 -0.86 -16.24
N SER A 255 -9.58 -0.51 -16.64
CA SER A 255 -9.12 0.88 -16.68
C SER A 255 -9.80 1.70 -17.78
N LYS A 256 -10.17 1.09 -18.91
CA LYS A 256 -10.92 1.76 -20.00
C LYS A 256 -12.37 2.09 -19.63
N ARG A 257 -12.92 1.53 -18.54
CA ARG A 257 -14.32 1.77 -18.16
C ARG A 257 -14.55 3.28 -17.94
N PRO A 258 -15.60 3.86 -18.55
CA PRO A 258 -15.95 5.25 -18.32
C PRO A 258 -16.13 5.50 -16.82
N ARG A 259 -15.62 6.63 -16.33
CA ARG A 259 -15.89 7.04 -14.94
C ARG A 259 -17.40 7.16 -14.76
N ALA A 260 -17.90 6.75 -13.59
CA ALA A 260 -19.30 6.88 -13.16
C ALA A 260 -19.81 8.35 -13.09
N ASN A 261 -19.03 9.32 -13.55
CA ASN A 261 -19.41 10.72 -13.68
C ASN A 261 -19.42 11.21 -15.14
N SER A 262 -19.18 10.32 -16.11
CA SER A 262 -19.45 10.61 -17.52
C SER A 262 -20.97 10.69 -17.72
N SER A 263 -21.41 11.65 -18.54
CA SER A 263 -22.82 11.84 -18.89
C SER A 263 -23.49 10.60 -19.50
N GLU A 264 -22.69 9.61 -19.89
CA GLU A 264 -23.12 8.39 -20.58
C GLU A 264 -23.41 7.21 -19.64
N ASN A 265 -22.82 7.13 -18.43
CA ASN A 265 -23.11 6.01 -17.52
C ASN A 265 -22.80 6.32 -16.04
N PRO A 266 -23.73 6.92 -15.29
CA PRO A 266 -23.49 7.30 -13.89
C PRO A 266 -23.45 6.12 -12.91
N ILE A 267 -23.92 4.94 -13.32
CA ILE A 267 -23.91 3.71 -12.54
C ILE A 267 -23.28 2.62 -13.41
N PRO A 268 -22.22 1.93 -12.97
CA PRO A 268 -21.65 0.82 -13.72
C PRO A 268 -22.73 -0.26 -13.96
N ARG A 269 -23.19 -0.37 -15.20
CA ARG A 269 -24.09 -1.45 -15.62
C ARG A 269 -23.25 -2.60 -16.17
N PRO A 270 -23.63 -3.86 -15.91
CA PRO A 270 -23.05 -4.99 -16.63
C PRO A 270 -23.17 -4.77 -18.14
N ILE A 271 -22.14 -5.18 -18.86
CA ILE A 271 -22.12 -5.19 -20.32
C ILE A 271 -23.26 -6.11 -20.80
N PRO A 272 -24.04 -5.74 -21.84
CA PRO A 272 -25.05 -6.62 -22.41
C PRO A 272 -24.48 -7.99 -22.79
N ALA A 273 -25.28 -9.05 -22.68
CA ALA A 273 -24.82 -10.43 -22.92
C ALA A 273 -24.22 -10.64 -24.32
N GLU A 274 -24.69 -9.86 -25.31
CA GLU A 274 -24.23 -9.88 -26.71
C GLU A 274 -22.81 -9.31 -26.89
N GLU A 275 -22.37 -8.47 -25.97
CA GLU A 275 -21.05 -7.80 -26.00
C GLU A 275 -20.02 -8.53 -25.13
N LEU A 276 -20.39 -9.64 -24.48
CA LEU A 276 -19.48 -10.46 -23.68
C LEU A 276 -18.53 -11.23 -24.59
N LYS A 277 -17.22 -11.08 -24.36
CA LYS A 277 -16.18 -11.85 -25.05
C LYS A 277 -16.04 -13.23 -24.41
N CYS A 278 -16.66 -14.23 -25.03
CA CYS A 278 -16.70 -15.60 -24.52
C CYS A 278 -15.75 -16.53 -25.29
N ASP A 279 -15.12 -17.48 -24.59
CA ASP A 279 -14.37 -18.56 -25.22
C ASP A 279 -15.34 -19.57 -25.85
N GLU A 280 -15.50 -19.46 -27.18
CA GLU A 280 -16.37 -20.33 -27.97
C GLU A 280 -15.87 -21.79 -28.07
N THR A 281 -14.60 -22.05 -27.69
CA THR A 281 -14.02 -23.40 -27.74
C THR A 281 -14.51 -24.30 -26.61
N LYS A 282 -15.10 -23.73 -25.55
CA LYS A 282 -15.57 -24.50 -24.40
C LYS A 282 -16.86 -25.27 -24.74
N PRO A 283 -16.97 -26.56 -24.37
CA PRO A 283 -18.12 -27.40 -24.72
C PRO A 283 -19.45 -26.96 -24.08
N TYR A 284 -19.38 -26.10 -23.06
CA TYR A 284 -20.53 -25.53 -22.36
C TYR A 284 -20.88 -24.10 -22.81
N HIS A 285 -20.16 -23.53 -23.79
CA HIS A 285 -20.56 -22.28 -24.43
C HIS A 285 -21.81 -22.52 -25.29
N ARG A 286 -22.87 -21.75 -25.06
CA ARG A 286 -24.06 -21.75 -25.93
C ARG A 286 -24.13 -20.40 -26.62
N ALA A 287 -23.96 -20.39 -27.93
CA ALA A 287 -24.17 -19.20 -28.75
C ALA A 287 -25.60 -18.67 -28.53
N GLY A 288 -25.71 -17.55 -27.82
CA GLY A 288 -27.00 -16.88 -27.52
C GLY A 288 -27.69 -17.25 -26.20
N GLY A 289 -27.06 -17.91 -25.22
CA GLY A 289 -27.77 -18.23 -23.96
C GLY A 289 -26.90 -18.54 -22.73
N ASP A 290 -27.27 -17.90 -21.61
CA ASP A 290 -27.02 -18.14 -20.17
C ASP A 290 -25.59 -18.42 -19.65
N ALA A 291 -24.65 -18.89 -20.46
CA ALA A 291 -23.31 -19.30 -20.02
C ALA A 291 -22.21 -18.76 -20.95
N CYS A 292 -21.41 -17.84 -20.41
CA CYS A 292 -20.22 -17.29 -21.06
C CYS A 292 -19.00 -17.62 -20.19
N TYR A 293 -18.05 -18.39 -20.73
CA TYR A 293 -16.73 -18.48 -20.13
C TYR A 293 -15.91 -17.29 -20.63
N PRO A 294 -15.46 -16.36 -19.77
CA PRO A 294 -14.69 -15.21 -20.22
C PRO A 294 -13.37 -15.66 -20.87
N ILE A 295 -12.98 -14.98 -21.96
CA ILE A 295 -11.64 -15.17 -22.52
C ILE A 295 -10.62 -14.55 -21.57
N ASP A 296 -9.70 -15.36 -21.03
CA ASP A 296 -8.68 -14.90 -20.07
C ASP A 296 -7.71 -13.85 -20.67
N ASN A 297 -7.51 -13.88 -21.99
CA ASN A 297 -6.57 -13.00 -22.72
C ASN A 297 -7.20 -12.45 -24.00
N VAL A 298 -7.51 -11.16 -24.04
CA VAL A 298 -7.85 -10.49 -25.32
C VAL A 298 -6.52 -10.11 -25.98
N LEU A 299 -5.92 -11.05 -26.71
CA LEU A 299 -4.65 -10.85 -27.39
C LEU A 299 -4.72 -9.61 -28.30
N GLY A 300 -3.73 -8.73 -28.16
CA GLY A 300 -3.58 -7.57 -29.04
C GLY A 300 -4.67 -6.50 -28.91
N GLN A 301 -5.34 -6.39 -27.76
CA GLN A 301 -6.32 -5.33 -27.52
C GLN A 301 -5.76 -3.92 -27.80
N ASP A 302 -6.61 -3.05 -28.33
CA ASP A 302 -6.34 -1.63 -28.50
C ASP A 302 -6.39 -0.89 -27.15
N TRP A 303 -5.45 0.04 -26.94
CA TRP A 303 -5.52 0.93 -25.80
C TRP A 303 -4.77 2.22 -26.08
N GLU A 304 -5.19 3.26 -25.36
CA GLU A 304 -4.65 4.60 -25.45
C GLU A 304 -4.30 5.06 -24.03
N LEU A 305 -3.21 5.80 -23.89
CA LEU A 305 -2.72 6.27 -22.59
C LEU A 305 -3.79 7.11 -21.88
N SER A 306 -4.43 8.02 -22.63
CA SER A 306 -5.53 8.86 -22.13
C SER A 306 -6.73 8.06 -21.62
N GLN A 307 -7.04 6.92 -22.24
CA GLN A 307 -8.15 6.05 -21.86
C GLN A 307 -7.83 5.25 -20.59
N VAL A 308 -6.60 4.72 -20.50
CA VAL A 308 -6.16 3.92 -19.35
C VAL A 308 -6.05 4.78 -18.10
N PHE A 309 -5.35 5.92 -18.18
CA PHE A 309 -5.11 6.81 -17.04
C PHE A 309 -6.22 7.87 -16.84
N GLY A 310 -7.10 8.05 -17.83
CA GLY A 310 -8.16 9.05 -17.83
C GLY A 310 -7.71 10.47 -18.22
N LYS A 311 -6.42 10.66 -18.53
CA LYS A 311 -5.79 11.95 -18.91
C LYS A 311 -4.56 11.69 -19.79
N ALA A 312 -4.24 12.64 -20.68
CA ALA A 312 -2.98 12.66 -21.42
C ALA A 312 -1.83 13.26 -20.58
N ILE A 313 -0.58 13.09 -21.04
CA ILE A 313 0.60 13.74 -20.43
C ILE A 313 0.60 15.22 -20.85
N ARG A 314 0.68 16.16 -19.90
CA ARG A 314 0.68 17.60 -20.24
C ARG A 314 2.09 18.15 -20.34
N GLY A 315 2.59 18.31 -21.58
CA GLY A 315 3.92 18.84 -21.88
C GLY A 315 5.06 18.15 -21.13
N THR A 316 6.21 18.81 -21.09
CA THR A 316 7.37 18.41 -20.31
C THR A 316 7.47 19.21 -19.02
N CYS A 317 8.05 18.63 -17.96
CA CYS A 317 8.45 19.42 -16.80
C CYS A 317 9.62 20.36 -17.19
N PRO A 318 9.51 21.69 -17.04
CA PRO A 318 10.57 22.62 -17.45
C PRO A 318 11.90 22.46 -16.69
N LEU A 319 11.88 21.74 -15.57
CA LEU A 319 13.05 21.46 -14.73
C LEU A 319 13.72 20.12 -15.07
N ALA A 320 13.08 19.29 -15.91
CA ALA A 320 13.63 18.01 -16.34
C ALA A 320 14.72 18.20 -17.39
N ALA A 321 15.62 17.22 -17.48
CA ALA A 321 16.67 17.18 -18.48
C ALA A 321 16.06 17.25 -19.91
N PRO A 322 16.47 18.21 -20.75
CA PRO A 322 15.92 18.35 -22.10
C PRO A 322 16.27 17.18 -23.02
N ASP A 323 17.40 16.50 -22.75
CA ASP A 323 17.93 15.42 -23.58
C ASP A 323 17.43 14.02 -23.15
N ALA A 324 16.67 13.91 -22.05
CA ALA A 324 16.14 12.64 -21.58
C ALA A 324 14.74 12.40 -22.15
N ALA A 325 14.52 11.24 -22.78
CA ALA A 325 13.20 10.81 -23.21
C ALA A 325 12.38 10.32 -21.99
N PRO A 326 11.32 11.04 -21.57
CA PRO A 326 10.62 10.73 -20.32
C PRO A 326 9.62 9.57 -20.45
N VAL A 327 9.27 9.12 -21.65
CA VAL A 327 8.31 8.01 -21.84
C VAL A 327 8.97 6.91 -22.65
N CYS A 328 9.08 5.71 -22.08
CA CYS A 328 9.58 4.52 -22.74
C CYS A 328 8.54 3.40 -22.70
N VAL A 329 8.46 2.63 -23.77
CA VAL A 329 7.50 1.55 -23.95
C VAL A 329 8.22 0.30 -24.41
N THR A 330 7.98 -0.81 -23.72
CA THR A 330 8.56 -2.12 -24.06
C THR A 330 7.53 -2.95 -24.82
N VAL A 331 7.61 -2.93 -26.15
CA VAL A 331 6.76 -3.70 -27.06
C VAL A 331 7.58 -4.28 -28.21
N PRO A 332 7.18 -5.42 -28.79
CA PRO A 332 7.88 -6.00 -29.94
C PRO A 332 7.99 -5.01 -31.10
N SER A 333 9.07 -5.10 -31.89
CA SER A 333 9.31 -4.26 -33.09
C SER A 333 8.18 -4.36 -34.12
N SER A 334 7.49 -5.49 -34.19
CA SER A 334 6.31 -5.71 -35.05
C SER A 334 5.08 -4.88 -34.64
N ARG A 335 5.04 -4.34 -33.41
CA ARG A 335 3.88 -3.60 -32.90
C ARG A 335 3.90 -2.15 -33.35
N THR A 336 2.83 -1.71 -34.02
CA THR A 336 2.63 -0.30 -34.37
C THR A 336 2.24 0.51 -33.13
N ILE A 337 2.77 1.73 -33.00
CA ILE A 337 2.37 2.70 -31.98
C ILE A 337 2.06 4.01 -32.71
N LEU A 338 0.88 4.58 -32.47
CA LEU A 338 0.49 5.90 -32.96
C LEU A 338 0.75 6.91 -31.84
N ILE A 339 1.38 8.04 -32.17
CA ILE A 339 1.87 9.01 -31.19
C ILE A 339 1.38 10.40 -31.57
N ALA A 340 0.98 11.18 -30.56
CA ALA A 340 0.71 12.60 -30.66
C ALA A 340 1.56 13.36 -29.63
N GLY A 341 2.12 14.51 -30.01
CA GLY A 341 2.88 15.38 -29.09
C GLY A 341 4.32 14.95 -28.79
N ALA A 342 4.96 14.14 -29.65
CA ALA A 342 6.36 13.75 -29.53
C ALA A 342 7.27 14.50 -30.52
N SER A 343 8.47 14.86 -30.08
CA SER A 343 9.52 15.47 -30.92
C SER A 343 10.37 14.44 -31.64
N SER A 344 10.71 13.33 -30.98
CA SER A 344 11.54 12.27 -31.55
C SER A 344 11.28 10.91 -30.90
N GLU A 345 11.57 9.85 -31.66
CA GLU A 345 11.55 8.45 -31.20
C GLU A 345 12.99 7.92 -31.15
N ILE A 346 13.38 7.39 -30.01
CA ILE A 346 14.67 6.72 -29.77
C ILE A 346 14.38 5.23 -29.61
N ARG A 347 14.97 4.40 -30.48
CA ARG A 347 14.86 2.94 -30.38
C ARG A 347 16.07 2.37 -29.65
N ILE A 348 15.81 1.61 -28.58
CA ILE A 348 16.83 0.96 -27.75
C ILE A 348 16.64 -0.55 -27.93
N GLY A 349 17.55 -1.16 -28.69
CA GLY A 349 17.43 -2.57 -29.10
C GLY A 349 16.17 -2.82 -29.94
N ASP A 350 15.66 -4.06 -29.91
CA ASP A 350 14.52 -4.49 -30.73
C ASP A 350 13.16 -4.35 -30.03
N THR A 351 13.16 -4.03 -28.72
CA THR A 351 11.98 -4.16 -27.87
C THR A 351 11.59 -2.89 -27.11
N GLN A 352 12.46 -1.89 -27.02
CA GLN A 352 12.19 -0.67 -26.25
C GLN A 352 12.20 0.57 -27.16
N ARG A 353 11.16 1.39 -27.03
CA ARG A 353 11.02 2.67 -27.75
C ARG A 353 10.79 3.78 -26.75
N CYS A 354 11.57 4.84 -26.83
CA CYS A 354 11.47 6.00 -25.95
C CYS A 354 11.13 7.25 -26.75
N PHE A 355 10.34 8.14 -26.19
CA PHE A 355 9.80 9.33 -26.86
C PHE A 355 10.22 10.58 -26.12
N THR A 356 10.81 11.54 -26.84
CA THR A 356 10.99 12.90 -26.35
C THR A 356 9.71 13.68 -26.63
N LEU A 357 9.25 14.49 -25.68
CA LEU A 357 7.96 15.17 -25.78
C LEU A 357 8.14 16.61 -26.29
N ASN A 358 7.11 17.16 -26.94
CA ASN A 358 7.09 18.57 -27.35
C ASN A 358 6.75 19.46 -26.15
N PRO A 359 7.52 20.55 -25.90
CA PRO A 359 7.15 21.52 -24.87
C PRO A 359 5.80 22.17 -25.19
N GLY A 360 4.83 22.05 -24.27
CA GLY A 360 3.53 22.73 -24.38
C GLY A 360 2.44 22.00 -25.16
N GLU A 361 2.72 20.83 -25.74
CA GLU A 361 1.71 19.95 -26.33
C GLU A 361 1.38 18.79 -25.38
N ASP A 362 0.14 18.32 -25.43
CA ASP A 362 -0.26 17.12 -24.70
C ASP A 362 0.25 15.89 -25.45
N PHE A 363 1.03 15.05 -24.76
CA PHE A 363 1.51 13.79 -25.30
C PHE A 363 0.52 12.67 -25.03
N ASN A 364 0.30 11.86 -26.06
CA ASN A 364 -0.57 10.71 -26.00
C ASN A 364 -0.06 9.62 -26.94
N MET A 365 -0.31 8.36 -26.56
CA MET A 365 0.06 7.20 -27.35
C MET A 365 -1.11 6.23 -27.46
N GLN A 366 -1.27 5.64 -28.63
CA GLN A 366 -2.26 4.62 -28.92
C GLN A 366 -1.57 3.39 -29.51
N VAL A 367 -1.88 2.24 -28.93
CA VAL A 367 -1.52 0.94 -29.46
C VAL A 367 -2.79 0.38 -30.13
N PRO A 368 -2.88 0.33 -31.47
CA PRO A 368 -4.07 -0.13 -32.20
C PRO A 368 -4.32 -1.63 -31.99
N HIS A 369 -5.45 -2.20 -32.38
CA HIS A 369 -5.66 -3.66 -32.27
C HIS A 369 -4.64 -4.45 -33.13
N LEU A 370 -4.24 -5.66 -32.73
CA LEU A 370 -3.55 -6.61 -33.64
C LEU A 370 -4.60 -7.38 -34.42
N GLU A 371 -4.68 -7.14 -35.72
CA GLU A 371 -5.41 -8.02 -36.61
C GLU A 371 -4.61 -9.32 -36.78
N GLN A 372 -5.19 -10.46 -36.41
CA GLN A 372 -4.60 -11.77 -36.75
C GLN A 372 -4.81 -11.99 -38.25
N ASP A 373 -3.77 -11.76 -39.06
CA ASP A 373 -3.77 -12.18 -40.46
C ASP A 373 -3.84 -13.71 -40.54
N GLY A 374 -5.04 -14.23 -40.80
CA GLY A 374 -5.36 -15.66 -40.90
C GLY A 374 -4.70 -16.39 -42.08
N ALA A 375 -3.61 -15.88 -42.66
CA ALA A 375 -2.97 -16.45 -43.85
C ALA A 375 -1.56 -17.00 -43.61
N ASN A 376 -0.87 -16.63 -42.52
CA ASN A 376 0.42 -17.22 -42.13
C ASN A 376 0.46 -17.29 -40.61
N GLY A 377 0.38 -18.49 -40.03
CA GLY A 377 0.31 -18.75 -38.58
C GLY A 377 1.57 -18.38 -37.76
N ALA A 378 2.23 -17.26 -38.07
CA ALA A 378 3.20 -16.66 -37.18
C ALA A 378 2.44 -15.89 -36.09
N GLU A 379 2.43 -16.43 -34.87
CA GLU A 379 1.89 -15.74 -33.71
C GLU A 379 2.64 -14.42 -33.50
N VAL A 380 2.04 -13.30 -33.92
CA VAL A 380 2.57 -11.97 -33.60
C VAL A 380 2.37 -11.77 -32.10
N SER A 381 3.45 -11.96 -31.33
CA SER A 381 3.41 -11.77 -29.88
C SER A 381 2.96 -10.35 -29.55
N SER A 382 1.90 -10.21 -28.75
CA SER A 382 1.35 -8.90 -28.36
C SER A 382 2.16 -8.20 -27.28
N TYR A 383 3.07 -8.92 -26.62
CA TYR A 383 3.93 -8.43 -25.55
C TYR A 383 5.33 -9.05 -25.64
N VAL A 384 6.28 -8.46 -24.92
CA VAL A 384 7.63 -9.01 -24.77
C VAL A 384 7.63 -9.96 -23.58
N ALA A 385 8.07 -11.20 -23.79
CA ALA A 385 8.12 -12.22 -22.73
C ALA A 385 8.85 -11.69 -21.48
N PRO A 386 8.28 -11.89 -20.28
CA PRO A 386 8.90 -11.48 -19.03
C PRO A 386 10.18 -12.25 -18.75
N SER A 387 11.15 -11.57 -18.17
CA SER A 387 12.39 -12.19 -17.71
C SER A 387 12.09 -13.11 -16.53
N THR A 388 12.80 -14.22 -16.44
CA THR A 388 12.65 -15.16 -15.32
C THR A 388 13.26 -14.56 -14.05
N PRO A 389 12.57 -14.60 -12.90
CA PRO A 389 13.14 -14.16 -11.63
C PRO A 389 14.25 -15.10 -11.16
N PRO A 390 15.21 -14.63 -10.36
CA PRO A 390 16.29 -15.49 -9.84
C PRO A 390 15.80 -16.56 -8.87
N LEU A 391 14.67 -16.33 -8.19
CA LEU A 391 14.11 -17.25 -7.20
C LEU A 391 12.60 -17.04 -7.08
N TYR A 392 11.84 -18.14 -7.03
CA TYR A 392 10.43 -18.11 -6.63
C TYR A 392 10.31 -18.43 -5.14
N VAL A 393 9.53 -17.62 -4.42
CA VAL A 393 9.37 -17.75 -2.97
C VAL A 393 7.90 -17.72 -2.60
N GLU A 394 7.44 -18.76 -1.93
CA GLU A 394 6.08 -18.87 -1.41
C GLU A 394 6.12 -19.23 0.06
N ARG A 395 5.30 -18.56 0.87
CA ARG A 395 5.30 -18.72 2.33
C ARG A 395 3.88 -18.99 2.81
N SER A 396 3.74 -19.97 3.68
CA SER A 396 2.45 -20.40 4.24
C SER A 396 2.56 -20.76 5.72
N LEU A 397 1.44 -20.63 6.42
CA LEU A 397 1.28 -21.14 7.78
C LEU A 397 0.92 -22.62 7.74
N THR A 398 1.50 -23.41 8.64
CA THR A 398 1.22 -24.83 8.84
C THR A 398 0.84 -25.10 10.30
N GLY A 399 0.31 -26.29 10.56
CA GLY A 399 -0.10 -26.73 11.90
C GLY A 399 -1.60 -26.59 12.16
N TYR A 400 -2.04 -27.13 13.30
CA TYR A 400 -3.43 -27.12 13.74
C TYR A 400 -3.52 -26.68 15.21
N GLY A 401 -4.65 -26.07 15.57
CA GLY A 401 -4.93 -25.61 16.94
C GLY A 401 -4.53 -24.16 17.22
N GLN A 402 -4.69 -23.78 18.49
CA GLN A 402 -4.55 -22.39 18.96
C GLN A 402 -3.29 -22.14 19.81
N GLU A 403 -2.47 -23.17 20.04
CA GLU A 403 -1.26 -23.09 20.87
C GLU A 403 0.01 -23.15 20.01
N HIS A 404 0.10 -24.12 19.10
CA HIS A 404 1.26 -24.36 18.26
C HIS A 404 0.95 -24.05 16.79
N GLY A 405 1.99 -23.67 16.05
CA GLY A 405 1.95 -23.46 14.61
C GLY A 405 3.31 -23.73 13.98
N GLY A 406 3.34 -23.69 12.65
CA GLY A 406 4.57 -23.74 11.89
C GLY A 406 4.51 -22.79 10.70
N VAL A 407 5.67 -22.52 10.14
CA VAL A 407 5.82 -21.79 8.87
C VAL A 407 6.51 -22.72 7.91
N GLN A 408 6.01 -22.74 6.68
CA GLN A 408 6.65 -23.41 5.55
C GLN A 408 6.92 -22.39 4.46
N THR A 409 8.15 -22.37 3.97
CA THR A 409 8.56 -21.53 2.84
C THR A 409 9.12 -22.41 1.73
N LEU A 410 8.55 -22.31 0.53
CA LEU A 410 9.02 -22.98 -0.67
C LEU A 410 9.91 -22.01 -1.45
N LEU A 411 11.12 -22.47 -1.75
CA LEU A 411 12.17 -21.71 -2.41
C LEU A 411 12.57 -22.47 -3.68
N THR A 412 12.09 -22.03 -4.83
CA THR A 412 12.31 -22.72 -6.11
C THR A 412 13.30 -21.95 -6.96
N ASN A 413 14.42 -22.61 -7.30
CA ASN A 413 15.42 -22.08 -8.22
C ASN A 413 15.09 -22.49 -9.67
N PRO A 414 14.71 -21.56 -10.55
CA PRO A 414 14.41 -21.88 -11.94
C PRO A 414 15.64 -22.06 -12.82
N SER A 415 16.83 -21.66 -12.36
CA SER A 415 18.07 -21.84 -13.12
C SER A 415 18.48 -23.31 -13.12
N ALA A 416 18.83 -23.84 -14.29
CA ALA A 416 19.34 -25.20 -14.43
C ALA A 416 20.85 -25.32 -14.12
N THR A 417 21.57 -24.19 -14.05
CA THR A 417 23.04 -24.17 -13.94
C THR A 417 23.54 -23.51 -12.68
N ASP A 418 22.91 -22.42 -12.25
CA ASP A 418 23.44 -21.56 -11.19
C ASP A 418 22.78 -21.86 -9.84
N THR A 419 23.61 -21.98 -8.81
CA THR A 419 23.15 -22.00 -7.41
C THR A 419 22.80 -20.59 -6.98
N VAL A 420 21.64 -20.41 -6.35
CA VAL A 420 21.19 -19.11 -5.85
C VAL A 420 21.55 -18.99 -4.38
N GLU A 421 22.31 -17.96 -4.03
CA GLU A 421 22.66 -17.63 -2.64
C GLU A 421 21.91 -16.38 -2.18
N PHE A 422 21.28 -16.45 -1.01
CA PHE A 422 20.46 -15.37 -0.50
C PHE A 422 20.39 -15.33 1.03
N VAL A 423 19.92 -14.21 1.54
CA VAL A 423 19.55 -14.01 2.95
C VAL A 423 18.04 -13.99 3.05
N TYR A 424 17.49 -14.84 3.91
CA TYR A 424 16.07 -14.89 4.25
C TYR A 424 15.86 -14.24 5.62
N MET A 425 15.04 -13.21 5.68
CA MET A 425 14.74 -12.46 6.88
C MET A 425 13.26 -12.54 7.25
N GLU A 426 13.03 -12.78 8.53
CA GLU A 426 11.72 -12.80 9.18
C GLU A 426 11.68 -11.76 10.29
N SER A 427 10.64 -10.92 10.25
CA SER A 427 10.30 -9.98 11.31
C SER A 427 8.95 -10.41 11.91
N LEU A 428 9.00 -11.13 13.01
CA LEU A 428 7.83 -11.77 13.61
C LEU A 428 7.40 -11.04 14.88
N PRO A 429 6.08 -10.94 15.14
CA PRO A 429 5.59 -10.32 16.35
C PRO A 429 6.01 -11.10 17.60
N TRP A 430 6.12 -10.42 18.74
CA TRP A 430 6.59 -11.03 19.99
C TRP A 430 5.72 -12.21 20.48
N PHE A 431 4.44 -12.22 20.10
CA PHE A 431 3.50 -13.29 20.43
C PHE A 431 3.64 -14.54 19.55
N MET A 432 4.56 -14.54 18.59
CA MET A 432 4.93 -15.69 17.77
C MET A 432 6.33 -16.16 18.19
N ARG A 433 6.37 -17.11 19.13
CA ARG A 433 7.61 -17.59 19.75
C ARG A 433 8.23 -18.70 18.93
N VAL A 434 9.27 -18.38 18.17
CA VAL A 434 9.93 -19.31 17.24
C VAL A 434 10.83 -20.31 17.98
N TYR A 435 10.72 -21.58 17.61
CA TYR A 435 11.64 -22.63 18.03
C TYR A 435 12.79 -22.78 17.03
N VAL A 436 13.90 -22.09 17.25
CA VAL A 436 15.05 -22.12 16.32
C VAL A 436 15.60 -23.53 16.09
N HIS A 437 15.55 -24.41 17.09
CA HIS A 437 15.98 -25.81 16.96
C HIS A 437 15.11 -26.64 16.00
N SER A 438 13.93 -26.15 15.62
CA SER A 438 13.02 -26.79 14.67
C SER A 438 13.20 -26.32 13.22
N VAL A 439 14.14 -25.38 13.00
CA VAL A 439 14.50 -24.93 11.65
C VAL A 439 15.07 -26.11 10.87
N ASP A 440 14.40 -26.48 9.79
CA ASP A 440 14.76 -27.60 8.94
C ASP A 440 14.65 -27.20 7.46
N LEU A 441 15.59 -27.65 6.64
CA LEU A 441 15.58 -27.45 5.19
C LEU A 441 15.52 -28.81 4.51
N ARG A 442 14.59 -28.98 3.57
CA ARG A 442 14.46 -30.21 2.79
C ARG A 442 14.39 -29.89 1.32
N ILE A 443 15.13 -30.62 0.49
CA ILE A 443 14.95 -30.58 -0.96
C ILE A 443 13.73 -31.44 -1.31
N GLN A 444 12.82 -30.92 -2.12
CA GLN A 444 11.64 -31.65 -2.55
C GLN A 444 12.03 -32.97 -3.23
N GLY A 445 11.51 -34.09 -2.74
CA GLY A 445 11.83 -35.44 -3.23
C GLY A 445 13.06 -36.10 -2.60
N SER A 446 13.85 -35.38 -1.78
CA SER A 446 14.95 -35.96 -1.00
C SER A 446 14.48 -36.39 0.39
N ALA A 447 14.93 -37.57 0.84
CA ALA A 447 14.70 -38.03 2.20
C ALA A 447 15.83 -37.54 3.11
N GLY A 448 15.56 -36.53 3.95
CA GLY A 448 16.49 -36.06 4.97
C GLY A 448 16.60 -34.54 5.05
N SER A 449 17.06 -34.07 6.22
CA SER A 449 17.40 -32.66 6.45
C SER A 449 18.69 -32.29 5.72
N GLN A 450 18.68 -31.14 5.04
CA GLN A 450 19.80 -30.59 4.29
C GLN A 450 20.40 -29.38 5.02
N ALA A 451 20.77 -29.58 6.29
CA ALA A 451 21.33 -28.53 7.15
C ALA A 451 22.57 -27.84 6.55
N HIS A 452 23.33 -28.52 5.67
CA HIS A 452 24.50 -27.97 4.99
C HIS A 452 24.20 -26.80 4.04
N LEU A 453 22.93 -26.62 3.64
CA LEU A 453 22.50 -25.48 2.81
C LEU A 453 22.42 -24.17 3.62
N ILE A 454 22.33 -24.26 4.95
CA ILE A 454 22.43 -23.10 5.85
C ILE A 454 23.91 -22.78 6.05
N LYS A 455 24.30 -21.55 5.72
CA LYS A 455 25.65 -21.03 5.97
C LYS A 455 25.76 -20.31 7.30
N GLU A 456 24.75 -19.49 7.62
CA GLU A 456 24.78 -18.60 8.76
C GLU A 456 23.36 -18.33 9.25
N VAL A 457 23.18 -18.25 10.57
CA VAL A 457 21.91 -17.92 11.21
C VAL A 457 22.16 -16.82 12.24
N HIS A 458 21.45 -15.71 12.08
CA HIS A 458 21.38 -14.64 13.07
C HIS A 458 19.97 -14.60 13.66
N TYR A 459 19.88 -14.77 14.97
CA TYR A 459 18.60 -14.83 15.67
C TYR A 459 18.59 -13.88 16.86
N ARG A 460 17.56 -13.03 16.91
CA ARG A 460 17.26 -12.18 18.05
C ARG A 460 15.90 -12.58 18.62
N PRO A 461 15.84 -13.16 19.83
CA PRO A 461 14.59 -13.68 20.38
C PRO A 461 13.60 -12.56 20.72
N ALA A 462 12.32 -12.92 20.68
CA ALA A 462 11.24 -12.07 21.17
C ALA A 462 11.35 -11.85 22.68
N LEU A 463 10.92 -10.67 23.13
CA LEU A 463 10.68 -10.36 24.53
C LEU A 463 9.23 -9.90 24.65
N ASP A 464 8.46 -10.57 25.49
CA ASP A 464 7.02 -10.32 25.64
C ASP A 464 6.71 -8.82 25.80
N ARG A 465 5.92 -8.26 24.88
CA ARG A 465 5.47 -6.86 24.85
C ARG A 465 6.57 -5.80 24.74
N VAL A 466 7.82 -6.21 24.53
CA VAL A 466 8.96 -5.30 24.41
C VAL A 466 9.56 -5.36 23.00
N ARG A 467 9.73 -6.56 22.45
CA ARG A 467 10.44 -6.74 21.18
C ARG A 467 9.96 -7.97 20.41
N GLY A 468 9.77 -7.83 19.10
CA GLY A 468 9.53 -8.94 18.17
C GLY A 468 10.73 -9.88 18.01
N SER A 469 10.50 -11.00 17.32
CA SER A 469 11.55 -11.94 16.94
C SER A 469 12.11 -11.56 15.57
N GLN A 470 13.44 -11.55 15.45
CA GLN A 470 14.14 -11.35 14.19
C GLN A 470 14.96 -12.59 13.88
N LEU A 471 14.79 -13.16 12.69
CA LEU A 471 15.51 -14.33 12.23
C LEU A 471 16.06 -14.05 10.82
N GLU A 472 17.37 -14.10 10.67
CA GLU A 472 18.06 -13.98 9.38
C GLU A 472 18.84 -15.27 9.12
N ILE A 473 18.60 -15.89 7.97
CA ILE A 473 19.25 -17.14 7.55
C ILE A 473 19.91 -16.90 6.20
N ARG A 474 21.24 -17.04 6.14
CA ARG A 474 21.97 -17.08 4.88
C ARG A 474 22.02 -18.52 4.39
N MET A 475 21.44 -18.78 3.21
CA MET A 475 21.34 -20.12 2.66
C MET A 475 21.46 -20.14 1.14
N GLN A 476 21.56 -21.34 0.58
CA GLN A 476 21.66 -21.56 -0.87
C GLN A 476 20.62 -22.56 -1.35
N VAL A 477 20.13 -22.36 -2.58
CA VAL A 477 19.25 -23.29 -3.28
C VAL A 477 19.95 -23.82 -4.53
N PRO A 478 20.20 -25.14 -4.64
CA PRO A 478 20.84 -25.74 -5.81
C PRO A 478 20.06 -25.51 -7.12
N PRO A 479 20.71 -25.67 -8.29
CA PRO A 479 20.04 -25.53 -9.58
C PRO A 479 18.86 -26.51 -9.75
N ALA A 480 17.82 -26.06 -10.45
CA ALA A 480 16.62 -26.82 -10.80
C ALA A 480 15.99 -27.58 -9.62
N SER A 481 15.99 -26.97 -8.44
CA SER A 481 15.51 -27.59 -7.21
C SER A 481 14.58 -26.67 -6.41
N THR A 482 13.71 -27.31 -5.63
CA THR A 482 12.84 -26.64 -4.65
C THR A 482 13.28 -27.02 -3.26
N VAL A 483 13.69 -26.03 -2.47
CA VAL A 483 14.02 -26.20 -1.05
C VAL A 483 12.84 -25.73 -0.21
N VAL A 484 12.46 -26.54 0.76
CA VAL A 484 11.39 -26.28 1.71
C VAL A 484 12.03 -25.95 3.05
N LEU A 485 11.93 -24.69 3.47
CA LEU A 485 12.30 -24.23 4.81
C LEU A 485 11.10 -24.35 5.74
N THR A 486 11.25 -25.04 6.86
CA THR A 486 10.21 -25.15 7.89
C THR A 486 10.73 -24.78 9.26
N TYR A 487 9.90 -24.13 10.06
CA TYR A 487 10.14 -23.95 11.49
C TYR A 487 8.82 -23.88 12.27
N SER A 488 8.84 -24.33 13.51
CA SER A 488 7.69 -24.32 14.42
C SER A 488 7.73 -23.12 15.35
N PHE A 489 6.56 -22.71 15.83
CA PHE A 489 6.40 -21.64 16.80
C PHE A 489 5.22 -21.90 17.76
N GLU A 490 5.25 -21.23 18.90
CA GLU A 490 4.17 -21.17 19.87
C GLU A 490 3.47 -19.81 19.82
N LYS A 491 2.16 -19.80 20.05
CA LYS A 491 1.30 -18.61 20.11
C LYS A 491 1.17 -18.16 21.56
N ALA A 492 1.66 -16.95 21.87
CA ALA A 492 1.50 -16.39 23.20
C ALA A 492 0.05 -15.94 23.46
N ILE A 493 -0.40 -16.07 24.71
CA ILE A 493 -1.71 -15.58 25.15
C ILE A 493 -1.66 -14.05 25.29
N LEU A 494 -2.57 -13.38 24.59
CA LEU A 494 -2.74 -11.94 24.65
C LEU A 494 -3.74 -11.53 25.73
N ARG A 495 -3.58 -10.31 26.24
CA ARG A 495 -4.57 -9.64 27.10
C ARG A 495 -5.74 -9.16 26.25
N TYR A 496 -6.94 -9.03 26.84
CA TYR A 496 -8.12 -8.58 26.10
C TYR A 496 -7.94 -7.21 25.42
N THR A 497 -7.15 -6.31 26.02
CA THR A 497 -6.82 -4.98 25.48
C THR A 497 -5.83 -5.00 24.33
N GLU A 498 -5.16 -6.13 24.08
CA GLU A 498 -4.14 -6.29 23.02
C GLU A 498 -4.77 -6.76 21.70
N TYR A 499 -6.04 -7.17 21.71
CA TYR A 499 -6.75 -7.53 20.48
C TYR A 499 -7.21 -6.28 19.72
N PRO A 500 -7.18 -6.31 18.38
CA PRO A 500 -7.84 -5.30 17.58
C PRO A 500 -9.37 -5.33 17.80
N PRO A 501 -10.10 -4.26 17.44
CA PRO A 501 -11.56 -4.20 17.58
C PRO A 501 -12.30 -5.39 16.96
N ASP A 502 -11.76 -5.95 15.87
CA ASP A 502 -12.21 -7.22 15.30
C ASP A 502 -11.18 -8.33 15.58
N ALA A 503 -11.31 -8.96 16.74
CA ALA A 503 -10.43 -10.05 17.15
C ALA A 503 -10.55 -11.32 16.29
N ASN A 504 -11.69 -11.51 15.60
CA ASN A 504 -11.96 -12.73 14.83
C ASN A 504 -11.23 -12.75 13.48
N ARG A 505 -10.86 -11.59 12.94
CA ARG A 505 -10.04 -11.47 11.72
C ARG A 505 -8.65 -12.10 11.89
N GLY A 506 -8.06 -12.01 13.08
CA GLY A 506 -6.67 -12.40 13.34
C GLY A 506 -5.65 -11.27 13.13
N PHE A 507 -4.38 -11.61 13.24
CA PHE A 507 -3.25 -10.68 13.24
C PHE A 507 -2.40 -10.84 11.98
N ASP A 508 -2.09 -9.72 11.32
CA ASP A 508 -1.18 -9.73 10.18
C ASP A 508 0.27 -9.89 10.64
N VAL A 509 0.95 -10.88 10.06
CA VAL A 509 2.38 -11.11 10.22
C VAL A 509 3.07 -10.56 8.97
N ALA A 510 4.16 -9.81 9.19
CA ALA A 510 4.93 -9.19 8.11
C ALA A 510 5.38 -10.22 7.06
N ALA A 511 5.53 -9.74 5.82
CA ALA A 511 6.16 -10.48 4.76
C ALA A 511 7.61 -10.86 5.15
N ALA A 512 8.06 -12.04 4.72
CA ALA A 512 9.47 -12.37 4.78
C ALA A 512 10.20 -11.66 3.63
N MET A 513 11.41 -11.17 3.92
CA MET A 513 12.29 -10.56 2.94
C MET A 513 13.32 -11.59 2.46
N VAL A 514 13.58 -11.63 1.17
CA VAL A 514 14.68 -12.41 0.59
C VAL A 514 15.59 -11.49 -0.21
N ARG A 515 16.84 -11.37 0.21
CA ARG A 515 17.89 -10.65 -0.53
C ARG A 515 18.80 -11.64 -1.24
N VAL A 516 18.69 -11.72 -2.56
CA VAL A 516 19.58 -12.52 -3.40
C VAL A 516 20.93 -11.84 -3.49
N ILE A 517 21.99 -12.60 -3.19
CA ILE A 517 23.39 -12.17 -3.25
C ILE A 517 23.99 -12.54 -4.61
N SER A 518 23.69 -13.76 -5.09
CA SER A 518 24.22 -14.34 -6.33
C SER A 518 23.16 -15.25 -6.96
N PRO A 519 23.04 -15.31 -8.30
CA PRO A 519 23.91 -14.70 -9.32
C PRO A 519 23.61 -13.22 -9.61
N VAL A 520 22.38 -12.77 -9.41
CA VAL A 520 21.95 -11.39 -9.64
C VAL A 520 21.35 -10.84 -8.36
N GLN A 521 21.77 -9.64 -7.96
CA GLN A 521 21.24 -9.01 -6.75
C GLN A 521 19.78 -8.61 -6.95
N ALA A 522 18.90 -9.24 -6.18
CA ALA A 522 17.47 -8.95 -6.21
C ALA A 522 16.91 -8.97 -4.78
N SER A 523 15.80 -8.29 -4.59
CA SER A 523 15.08 -8.22 -3.33
C SER A 523 13.65 -8.70 -3.57
N LEU A 524 13.22 -9.70 -2.81
CA LEU A 524 11.90 -10.30 -2.93
C LEU A 524 11.17 -10.17 -1.60
N ARG A 525 9.85 -10.02 -1.65
CA ARG A 525 8.98 -10.10 -0.48
C ARG A 525 7.95 -11.19 -0.71
N THR A 526 7.72 -11.99 0.33
CA THR A 526 6.58 -12.92 0.33
C THR A 526 5.29 -12.15 0.59
N THR A 527 4.15 -12.84 0.52
CA THR A 527 2.91 -12.28 1.06
C THR A 527 2.96 -12.20 2.59
N SER A 528 2.22 -11.25 3.17
CA SER A 528 1.91 -11.27 4.61
C SER A 528 1.08 -12.51 4.94
N MET A 529 1.14 -12.95 6.20
CA MET A 529 0.33 -14.07 6.69
C MET A 529 -0.70 -13.57 7.68
N LEU A 530 -1.84 -14.26 7.77
CA LEU A 530 -2.88 -13.97 8.75
C LEU A 530 -2.84 -15.03 9.86
N LEU A 531 -2.39 -14.63 11.04
CA LEU A 531 -2.27 -15.49 12.22
C LEU A 531 -3.52 -15.41 13.09
N TYR A 532 -4.16 -16.56 13.31
CA TYR A 532 -5.23 -16.68 14.30
C TYR A 532 -4.66 -17.04 15.67
N LEU A 533 -5.04 -16.23 16.66
CA LEU A 533 -4.75 -16.42 18.08
C LEU A 533 -6.03 -16.83 18.83
N PRO A 534 -5.92 -17.51 19.99
CA PRO A 534 -7.09 -17.87 20.79
C PRO A 534 -7.83 -16.60 21.21
N THR A 535 -9.05 -16.37 20.70
CA THR A 535 -9.84 -15.19 21.05
C THR A 535 -10.52 -15.39 22.40
N PRO A 536 -10.39 -14.43 23.35
CA PRO A 536 -11.09 -14.51 24.62
C PRO A 536 -12.60 -14.26 24.43
N ASP A 537 -13.41 -14.68 25.40
CA ASP A 537 -14.84 -14.36 25.42
C ASP A 537 -15.06 -12.87 25.72
N PHE A 538 -15.30 -12.07 24.68
CA PHE A 538 -15.62 -10.64 24.80
C PHE A 538 -17.00 -10.36 25.39
N SER A 539 -17.88 -11.36 25.49
CA SER A 539 -19.23 -11.17 26.04
C SER A 539 -19.24 -11.13 27.57
N MET A 540 -18.29 -11.78 28.23
CA MET A 540 -18.24 -11.82 29.70
C MET A 540 -18.09 -10.42 30.33
N PRO A 541 -17.14 -9.55 29.91
CA PRO A 541 -17.07 -8.18 30.42
C PRO A 541 -18.35 -7.38 30.15
N TYR A 542 -18.97 -7.54 28.98
CA TYR A 542 -20.22 -6.85 28.62
C TYR A 542 -21.37 -7.26 29.55
N ASN A 543 -21.51 -8.55 29.81
CA ASN A 543 -22.52 -9.09 30.74
C ASN A 543 -22.32 -8.55 32.15
N VAL A 544 -21.06 -8.47 32.62
CA VAL A 544 -20.73 -7.91 33.94
C VAL A 544 -21.02 -6.40 33.99
N ILE A 545 -20.68 -5.65 32.95
CA ILE A 545 -20.97 -4.20 32.85
C ILE A 545 -22.47 -3.95 32.85
N ILE A 546 -23.26 -4.71 32.08
CA ILE A 546 -24.72 -4.60 32.09
C ILE A 546 -25.27 -4.91 33.48
N PHE A 547 -24.82 -6.00 34.09
CA PHE A 547 -25.32 -6.40 35.40
C PHE A 547 -25.01 -5.36 36.49
N THR A 548 -23.77 -4.88 36.54
CA THR A 548 -23.32 -3.88 37.53
C THR A 548 -23.98 -2.52 37.30
N SER A 549 -24.06 -2.04 36.04
CA SER A 549 -24.75 -0.79 35.72
C SER A 549 -26.25 -0.85 36.03
N THR A 550 -26.90 -1.99 35.78
CA THR A 550 -28.31 -2.21 36.14
C THR A 550 -28.49 -2.19 37.66
N ALA A 551 -27.60 -2.85 38.41
CA ALA A 551 -27.65 -2.84 39.88
C ALA A 551 -27.46 -1.41 40.43
N VAL A 552 -26.48 -0.67 39.92
CA VAL A 552 -26.25 0.74 40.30
C VAL A 552 -27.46 1.61 39.93
N ALA A 553 -28.04 1.43 38.74
CA ALA A 553 -29.22 2.17 38.32
C ALA A 553 -30.44 1.90 39.21
N LEU A 554 -30.64 0.65 39.65
CA LEU A 554 -31.71 0.29 40.57
C LEU A 554 -31.49 0.87 41.97
N VAL A 555 -30.27 0.80 42.51
CA VAL A 555 -29.94 1.37 43.83
C VAL A 555 -30.06 2.89 43.80
N PHE A 556 -29.45 3.54 42.81
CA PHE A 556 -29.52 4.98 42.66
C PHE A 556 -30.95 5.45 42.40
N GLY A 557 -31.67 4.81 41.48
CA GLY A 557 -33.07 5.12 41.18
C GLY A 557 -33.99 4.89 42.38
N GLY A 558 -33.75 3.84 43.16
CA GLY A 558 -34.47 3.57 44.41
C GLY A 558 -34.21 4.65 45.47
N MET A 559 -32.95 4.99 45.71
CA MET A 559 -32.55 6.02 46.67
C MET A 559 -33.04 7.42 46.24
N TYR A 560 -32.89 7.77 44.96
CA TYR A 560 -33.40 9.01 44.40
C TYR A 560 -34.92 9.10 44.54
N ASN A 561 -35.66 8.03 44.24
CA ASN A 561 -37.10 8.00 44.45
C ASN A 561 -37.47 8.16 45.92
N LEU A 562 -36.75 7.54 46.85
CA LEU A 562 -36.99 7.72 48.30
C LEU A 562 -36.73 9.15 48.77
N LEU A 563 -35.68 9.80 48.28
CA LEU A 563 -35.30 11.15 48.66
C LEU A 563 -36.20 12.23 48.02
N VAL A 564 -36.65 12.02 46.78
CA VAL A 564 -37.41 13.01 46.01
C VAL A 564 -38.91 12.77 46.04
N ARG A 565 -39.41 11.53 46.21
CA ARG A 565 -40.85 11.32 46.39
C ARG A 565 -41.30 11.91 47.72
N ARG A 566 -42.20 12.87 47.62
CA ARG A 566 -43.00 13.33 48.75
C ARG A 566 -43.89 12.17 49.22
N MET A 567 -43.53 11.54 50.33
CA MET A 567 -44.35 10.55 51.01
C MET A 567 -45.52 11.29 51.66
N VAL A 568 -46.68 11.26 51.00
CA VAL A 568 -47.91 11.90 51.50
C VAL A 568 -48.61 10.90 52.43
N ALA A 569 -48.93 11.32 53.65
CA ALA A 569 -49.68 10.49 54.59
C ALA A 569 -51.05 10.09 54.00
N GLN A 570 -51.60 8.94 54.38
CA GLN A 570 -52.87 8.44 53.83
C GLN A 570 -54.05 9.42 54.05
N GLU A 571 -53.92 10.34 55.00
CA GLU A 571 -54.87 11.43 55.28
C GLU A 571 -54.72 12.65 54.35
N GLU A 572 -53.53 12.86 53.77
CA GLU A 572 -53.23 13.93 52.80
C GLU A 572 -53.29 13.44 51.34
N ALA A 573 -53.36 12.12 51.12
CA ALA A 573 -53.55 11.54 49.80
C ALA A 573 -54.95 11.96 49.28
N PRO A 574 -55.06 12.68 48.15
CA PRO A 574 -56.37 13.00 47.58
C PRO A 574 -57.11 11.68 47.36
N ALA A 575 -58.30 11.55 47.96
CA ALA A 575 -59.11 10.34 47.95
C ALA A 575 -59.05 9.65 46.58
N PRO A 576 -58.81 8.32 46.50
CA PRO A 576 -58.51 7.66 45.24
C PRO A 576 -59.59 8.04 44.25
N PHE A 577 -59.18 8.60 43.11
CA PHE A 577 -60.06 9.09 42.04
C PHE A 577 -61.16 8.06 41.67
N MET A 578 -60.84 6.78 41.86
CA MET A 578 -61.75 5.62 41.75
C MET A 578 -62.94 5.64 42.72
N ARG A 579 -62.78 6.08 43.97
CA ARG A 579 -63.87 6.15 44.97
C ARG A 579 -64.88 7.25 44.62
N LYS A 580 -64.43 8.40 44.11
CA LYS A 580 -65.31 9.46 43.60
C LYS A 580 -66.09 8.99 42.35
N LYS A 581 -65.43 8.29 41.42
CA LYS A 581 -66.12 7.70 40.26
C LYS A 581 -67.08 6.57 40.64
N MET A 582 -66.75 5.70 41.58
CA MET A 582 -67.67 4.65 42.07
C MET A 582 -68.86 5.23 42.84
N ALA A 583 -68.66 6.30 43.62
CA ALA A 583 -69.76 6.98 44.29
C ALA A 583 -70.69 7.67 43.28
N ALA A 584 -70.13 8.31 42.24
CA ALA A 584 -70.93 8.88 41.15
C ALA A 584 -71.69 7.79 40.37
N LEU A 585 -71.06 6.64 40.09
CA LEU A 585 -71.70 5.52 39.41
C LEU A 585 -72.84 4.91 40.25
N LYS A 586 -72.64 4.74 41.57
CA LYS A 586 -73.68 4.28 42.50
C LYS A 586 -74.83 5.27 42.62
N ALA A 587 -74.56 6.58 42.63
CA ALA A 587 -75.60 7.60 42.65
C ALA A 587 -76.44 7.62 41.35
N VAL A 588 -75.80 7.37 40.20
CA VAL A 588 -76.50 7.20 38.92
C VAL A 588 -77.35 5.93 38.93
N LEU A 589 -76.82 4.79 39.38
CA LEU A 589 -77.55 3.53 39.49
C LEU A 589 -78.73 3.61 40.47
N ALA A 590 -78.60 4.32 41.59
CA ALA A 590 -79.71 4.55 42.53
C ALA A 590 -80.83 5.40 41.91
N ARG A 591 -80.49 6.44 41.12
CA ARG A 591 -81.48 7.22 40.36
C ARG A 591 -82.21 6.39 39.29
N PHE A 592 -81.56 5.38 38.72
CA PHE A 592 -82.22 4.44 37.82
C PHE A 592 -83.14 3.47 38.56
N LYS A 593 -82.75 3.03 39.75
CA LYS A 593 -83.56 2.13 40.59
C LYS A 593 -84.82 2.81 41.15
N ASP A 594 -84.71 4.07 41.58
CA ASP A 594 -85.89 4.87 41.98
C ASP A 594 -86.84 5.14 40.79
N LYS A 595 -86.31 5.27 39.57
CA LYS A 595 -87.14 5.37 38.36
C LYS A 595 -87.87 4.06 38.03
N GLU A 596 -87.26 2.91 38.30
CA GLU A 596 -87.88 1.59 38.10
C GLU A 596 -88.99 1.30 39.14
N GLU A 597 -88.79 1.64 40.41
CA GLU A 597 -89.80 1.46 41.46
C GLU A 597 -90.99 2.44 41.32
N THR A 598 -90.76 3.65 40.80
CA THR A 598 -91.86 4.59 40.50
C THR A 598 -92.67 4.17 39.26
N GLN A 599 -92.10 3.35 38.38
CA GLN A 599 -92.77 2.87 37.15
C GLN A 599 -93.57 1.57 37.39
N TRP A 600 -93.22 0.76 38.41
CA TRP A 600 -93.97 -0.45 38.79
C TRP A 600 -95.20 -0.16 39.69
N SER A 601 -95.25 1.00 40.35
CA SER A 601 -96.39 1.43 41.19
C SER A 601 -97.58 2.05 40.41
N ARG A 602 -97.48 2.22 39.08
CA ARG A 602 -98.52 2.90 38.26
C ARG A 602 -99.07 2.11 37.08
N GLY A 603 -98.81 0.81 37.00
CA GLY A 603 -99.18 -0.03 35.85
C GLY A 603 -100.02 -1.28 36.18
N GLY A 604 -100.97 -1.19 37.12
CA GLY A 604 -101.98 -2.22 37.35
C GLY A 604 -103.36 -1.77 36.87
N GLY A 605 -103.80 -2.22 35.70
CA GLY A 605 -105.20 -2.03 35.26
C GLY A 605 -105.48 -2.20 33.77
N GLY A 606 -106.01 -3.38 33.41
CA GLY A 606 -106.76 -3.66 32.16
C GLY A 606 -105.88 -4.13 30.98
N GLY A 607 -106.15 -5.23 30.27
CA GLY A 607 -107.32 -6.10 30.19
C GLY A 607 -107.58 -6.44 28.70
N LYS A 608 -107.95 -7.71 28.42
CA LYS A 608 -108.62 -8.22 27.19
C LYS A 608 -107.77 -8.30 25.91
N THR A 609 -107.99 -9.17 24.90
CA THR A 609 -108.63 -10.50 24.66
C THR A 609 -108.31 -10.81 23.18
N THR A 610 -108.24 -12.09 22.80
CA THR A 610 -108.64 -12.68 21.49
C THR A 610 -108.10 -12.09 20.17
N SER A 611 -107.33 -12.88 19.42
CA SER A 611 -107.79 -13.64 18.23
C SER A 611 -106.61 -14.32 17.57
#